data_AF-A0A9D2NPJ8-F1
#
_entry.id   AF-A0A9D2NPJ8-F1
#
_cell.length_a   1.000
_cell.length_b   1.000
_cell.length_c   1.000
_cell.angle_alpha   90.00
_cell.angle_beta   90.00
_cell.angle_gamma   90.00
#
_symmetry.space_group_name_H-M   'P 1'
#
loop_
_entity.id
_entity.type
_entity.pdbx_description
1 polymer ?
#
loop_
_entity_poly.entity_id
_entity_poly.type
_entity_poly.pdbx_seq_one_letter_code
_entity_poly.pdbx_strand_id
1 'polypeptide(L)'
;MNIDKSVFAYKLYEMEEQYGKLQCRIRICEQGDRRRIHSELEKAEDEYKENTLLLEKKARACRSPAVTRLTQAQLDYRQKIGDVMKKQVIKDLHSDDSTPEQDEREADMLYAEFAMDFATLAMQQALISALTALDRQGEAEDTGVPEEQNKEETGCKK
;
A
#
# COMPACT_ATOMS: atom_id res chain seq x y z
N MET A 1 -18.43 16.44 6.95
CA MET A 1 -18.29 15.36 5.94
C MET A 1 -18.41 14.04 6.66
N ASN A 2 -19.41 13.21 6.34
CA ASN A 2 -19.53 11.87 6.90
C ASN A 2 -18.48 10.98 6.23
N ILE A 3 -17.34 10.78 6.91
CA ILE A 3 -16.21 9.95 6.45
C ILE A 3 -16.66 8.49 6.24
N ASP A 4 -17.71 8.07 6.93
CA ASP A 4 -18.29 6.71 6.89
C ASP A 4 -18.94 6.31 5.56
N LYS A 5 -18.99 7.20 4.55
CA LYS A 5 -19.58 6.90 3.22
C LYS A 5 -18.56 6.83 2.07
N SER A 6 -17.28 7.08 2.31
CA SER A 6 -16.28 7.01 1.21
C SER A 6 -15.93 5.55 0.89
N VAL A 7 -16.01 5.17 -0.39
CA VAL A 7 -15.62 3.85 -0.92
C VAL A 7 -14.17 3.48 -0.52
N PHE A 8 -13.33 4.48 -0.24
CA PHE A 8 -11.94 4.30 0.16
C PHE A 8 -11.67 4.54 1.66
N ALA A 9 -12.68 4.81 2.49
CA ALA A 9 -12.49 5.17 3.91
C ALA A 9 -11.63 4.16 4.68
N TYR A 10 -11.94 2.87 4.56
CA TYR A 10 -11.17 1.80 5.20
C TYR A 10 -9.70 1.78 4.74
N LYS A 11 -9.45 2.04 3.45
CA LYS A 11 -8.09 2.07 2.90
C LYS A 11 -7.29 3.28 3.34
N LEU A 12 -7.92 4.44 3.46
CA LEU A 12 -7.30 5.63 4.01
C LEU A 12 -6.94 5.43 5.49
N TYR A 13 -7.83 4.83 6.27
CA TYR A 13 -7.54 4.49 7.67
C TYR A 13 -6.38 3.50 7.79
N GLU A 14 -6.36 2.44 6.98
CA GLU A 14 -5.27 1.46 6.95
C GLU A 14 -3.92 2.14 6.62
N MET A 15 -3.89 3.09 5.68
CA MET A 15 -2.69 3.85 5.34
C MET A 15 -2.23 4.79 6.46
N GLU A 16 -3.17 5.52 7.07
CA GLU A 16 -2.89 6.41 8.21
C GLU A 16 -2.32 5.62 9.39
N GLU A 17 -2.90 4.46 9.70
CA GLU A 17 -2.42 3.58 10.77
C GLU A 17 -0.98 3.12 10.52
N GLN A 18 -0.66 2.67 9.29
CA GLN A 18 0.69 2.22 8.94
C GLN A 18 1.71 3.35 8.99
N TYR A 19 1.36 4.54 8.51
CA TYR A 19 2.23 5.71 8.59
C TYR A 19 2.47 6.14 10.06
N GLY A 20 1.41 6.16 10.86
CA GLY A 20 1.51 6.44 12.30
C GLY A 20 2.40 5.43 13.04
N LYS A 21 2.27 4.13 12.74
CA LYS A 21 3.13 3.07 13.28
C LYS A 21 4.60 3.30 12.91
N LEU A 22 4.88 3.58 11.64
CA LEU A 22 6.24 3.85 11.15
C LEU A 22 6.88 5.02 11.92
N GLN A 23 6.20 6.16 11.96
CA GLN A 23 6.70 7.37 12.61
C GLN A 23 6.93 7.18 14.11
N CYS A 24 5.99 6.55 14.82
CA CYS A 24 6.10 6.30 16.25
C CYS A 24 7.26 5.36 16.57
N ARG A 25 7.39 4.24 15.84
CA ARG A 25 8.40 3.21 16.11
C ARG A 25 9.82 3.71 15.82
N ILE A 26 10.02 4.46 14.74
CA ILE A 26 11.33 5.07 14.44
C ILE A 26 11.75 6.01 15.57
N ARG A 27 10.90 6.98 15.96
CA ARG A 27 11.21 7.93 17.04
C ARG A 27 11.52 7.25 18.36
N ILE A 28 10.76 6.21 18.68
CA ILE A 28 10.95 5.41 19.89
C ILE A 28 12.31 4.68 19.86
N CYS A 29 12.70 4.16 18.71
CA CYS A 29 13.96 3.45 18.52
C CYS A 29 15.17 4.40 18.53
N GLU A 30 15.05 5.60 17.95
CA GLU A 30 16.09 6.65 17.98
C GLU A 30 16.42 7.12 19.40
N GLN A 31 15.44 7.12 20.30
CA GLN A 31 15.59 7.48 21.72
C GLN A 31 15.93 6.29 22.61
N GLY A 32 15.88 5.06 22.07
CA GLY A 32 16.03 3.81 22.78
C GLY A 32 17.45 3.25 22.76
N ASP A 33 17.65 2.10 23.41
CA ASP A 33 18.89 1.34 23.33
C ASP A 33 18.85 0.29 22.20
N ARG A 34 19.99 -0.35 21.94
CA ARG A 34 20.11 -1.40 20.92
C ARG A 34 19.13 -2.57 21.11
N ARG A 35 18.76 -2.91 22.35
CA ARG A 35 17.84 -4.01 22.65
C ARG A 35 16.43 -3.66 22.18
N ARG A 36 16.01 -2.41 22.39
CA ARG A 36 14.72 -1.92 21.91
C ARG A 36 14.65 -1.94 20.39
N ILE A 37 15.71 -1.51 19.71
CA ILE A 37 15.81 -1.58 18.24
C ILE A 37 15.65 -3.03 17.75
N HIS A 38 16.36 -3.99 18.35
CA HIS A 38 16.25 -5.40 17.95
C HIS A 38 14.84 -5.96 18.18
N SER A 39 14.21 -5.67 19.31
CA SER A 39 12.84 -6.14 19.58
C SER A 39 11.82 -5.53 18.61
N GLU A 40 11.97 -4.25 18.25
CA GLU A 40 11.09 -3.62 17.27
C GLU A 40 11.33 -4.14 15.85
N LEU A 41 12.58 -4.43 15.47
CA LEU A 41 12.88 -5.06 14.20
C LEU A 41 12.18 -6.42 14.06
N GLU A 42 12.32 -7.30 15.06
CA GLU A 42 11.69 -8.64 15.06
C GLU A 42 10.17 -8.54 14.89
N LYS A 43 9.51 -7.67 15.65
CA LYS A 43 8.07 -7.43 15.49
C LYS A 43 7.70 -6.92 14.09
N ALA A 44 8.48 -6.00 13.54
CA ALA A 44 8.21 -5.45 12.20
C ALA A 44 8.35 -6.52 11.11
N GLU A 45 9.35 -7.40 11.23
CA GLU A 45 9.53 -8.53 10.32
C GLU A 45 8.39 -9.54 10.41
N ASP A 46 7.90 -9.83 11.61
CA ASP A 46 6.78 -10.74 11.82
C ASP A 46 5.46 -10.17 11.27
N GLU A 47 5.18 -8.89 11.52
CA GLU A 47 4.05 -8.17 10.92
C GLU A 47 4.14 -8.17 9.39
N TYR A 48 5.34 -7.99 8.83
CA TYR A 48 5.56 -8.03 7.38
C TYR A 48 5.27 -9.41 6.79
N LYS A 49 5.74 -10.48 7.45
CA LYS A 49 5.48 -11.88 7.05
C LYS A 49 4.00 -12.21 7.13
N GLU A 50 3.33 -11.85 8.24
CA GLU A 50 1.89 -12.08 8.42
C GLU A 50 1.08 -11.38 7.33
N ASN A 51 1.37 -10.10 7.05
CA ASN A 51 0.69 -9.34 6.01
C ASN A 51 0.91 -9.94 4.60
N THR A 52 2.10 -10.48 4.34
CA THR A 52 2.40 -11.18 3.08
C THR A 52 1.56 -12.45 2.95
N LEU A 53 1.47 -13.26 4.01
CA LEU A 53 0.63 -14.46 4.03
C LEU A 53 -0.86 -14.13 3.86
N LEU A 54 -1.34 -13.06 4.46
CA LEU A 54 -2.71 -12.59 4.28
C LEU A 54 -2.98 -12.20 2.82
N LEU A 55 -2.02 -11.52 2.18
CA LEU A 55 -2.10 -11.13 0.78
C LEU A 55 -2.17 -12.36 -0.14
N GLU A 56 -1.34 -13.37 0.09
CA GLU A 56 -1.40 -14.64 -0.65
C GLU A 56 -2.73 -15.38 -0.48
N LYS A 57 -3.28 -15.38 0.75
CA LYS A 57 -4.60 -15.99 1.02
C LYS A 57 -5.70 -15.24 0.24
N LYS A 58 -5.65 -13.91 0.20
CA LYS A 58 -6.57 -13.09 -0.61
C LYS A 58 -6.44 -13.40 -2.10
N ALA A 59 -5.21 -13.56 -2.61
CA ALA A 59 -4.95 -13.93 -4.01
C ALA A 59 -5.63 -15.26 -4.37
N ARG A 60 -5.48 -16.28 -3.52
CA ARG A 60 -6.05 -17.62 -3.70
C ARG A 60 -7.57 -17.67 -3.57
N ALA A 61 -8.13 -16.87 -2.68
CA ALA A 61 -9.58 -16.85 -2.42
C ALA A 61 -10.36 -16.00 -3.43
N CYS A 62 -9.71 -15.07 -4.13
CA CYS A 62 -10.39 -14.18 -5.06
C CYS A 62 -10.76 -14.87 -6.37
N ARG A 63 -12.01 -14.69 -6.82
CA ARG A 63 -12.51 -15.21 -8.10
C ARG A 63 -12.29 -14.26 -9.28
N SER A 64 -11.86 -13.02 -9.02
CA SER A 64 -11.65 -12.02 -10.08
C SER A 64 -10.22 -12.11 -10.64
N PRO A 65 -10.04 -12.42 -11.93
CA PRO A 65 -8.71 -12.46 -12.54
C PRO A 65 -7.96 -11.13 -12.46
N ALA A 66 -8.68 -10.00 -12.44
CA ALA A 66 -8.08 -8.68 -12.28
C ALA A 66 -7.47 -8.49 -10.89
N VAL A 67 -8.21 -8.86 -9.84
CA VAL A 67 -7.72 -8.79 -8.46
C VAL A 67 -6.56 -9.75 -8.24
N THR A 68 -6.61 -10.96 -8.80
CA THR A 68 -5.50 -11.92 -8.75
C THR A 68 -4.24 -11.33 -9.38
N ARG A 69 -4.32 -10.71 -10.58
CA ARG A 69 -3.17 -10.07 -11.23
C ARG A 69 -2.59 -8.93 -10.40
N LEU A 70 -3.44 -8.05 -9.86
CA LEU A 70 -2.99 -6.95 -9.00
C LEU A 70 -2.30 -7.47 -7.73
N THR A 71 -2.87 -8.50 -7.11
CA THR A 71 -2.31 -9.12 -5.90
C THR A 71 -0.97 -9.81 -6.21
N GLN A 72 -0.87 -10.50 -7.34
CA GLN A 72 0.38 -11.14 -7.75
C GLN A 72 1.49 -10.11 -7.98
N ALA A 73 1.20 -8.99 -8.64
CA ALA A 73 2.18 -7.91 -8.83
C ALA A 73 2.72 -7.37 -7.49
N GLN A 74 1.87 -7.27 -6.46
CA GLN A 74 2.30 -6.88 -5.12
C GLN A 74 3.18 -7.93 -4.43
N LEU A 75 2.88 -9.22 -4.62
CA LEU A 75 3.70 -10.32 -4.09
C LEU A 75 5.07 -10.38 -4.78
N ASP A 76 5.09 -10.25 -6.11
CA ASP A 76 6.31 -10.24 -6.91
C ASP A 76 7.22 -9.07 -6.50
N TYR A 77 6.63 -7.89 -6.27
CA TYR A 77 7.35 -6.75 -5.72
C TYR A 77 7.98 -7.07 -4.36
N ARG A 78 7.19 -7.59 -3.41
CA ARG A 78 7.66 -7.93 -2.06
C ARG A 78 8.80 -8.95 -2.09
N GLN A 79 8.71 -9.96 -2.96
CA GLN A 79 9.73 -10.98 -3.11
C GLN A 79 11.01 -10.40 -3.74
N LYS A 80 10.86 -9.60 -4.80
CA LYS A 80 11.98 -9.02 -5.54
C LYS A 80 12.77 -8.01 -4.70
N ILE A 81 12.05 -7.16 -3.97
CA ILE A 81 12.65 -6.08 -3.19
C ILE A 81 13.18 -6.56 -1.83
N GLY A 82 12.69 -7.68 -1.30
CA GLY A 82 13.26 -8.32 -0.10
C GLY A 82 14.68 -8.88 -0.31
N ASP A 83 14.87 -10.16 -0.01
CA ASP A 83 16.21 -10.75 0.08
C ASP A 83 17.06 -10.65 -1.19
N VAL A 84 16.42 -10.57 -2.37
CA VAL A 84 17.13 -10.52 -3.66
C VAL A 84 17.81 -9.17 -3.87
N MET A 85 17.06 -8.07 -3.72
CA MET A 85 17.61 -6.73 -3.96
C MET A 85 18.64 -6.36 -2.90
N LYS A 86 18.38 -6.65 -1.61
CA LYS A 86 19.33 -6.31 -0.54
C LYS A 86 20.70 -6.98 -0.73
N LYS A 87 20.71 -8.27 -1.10
CA LYS A 87 21.96 -9.00 -1.38
C LYS A 87 22.69 -8.47 -2.61
N GLN A 88 21.95 -7.95 -3.60
CA GLN A 88 22.56 -7.36 -4.78
C GLN A 88 23.17 -5.99 -4.46
N VAL A 89 22.47 -5.14 -3.71
CA VAL A 89 22.98 -3.83 -3.27
C VAL A 89 24.29 -3.96 -2.49
N ILE A 90 24.38 -4.92 -1.56
CA ILE A 90 25.64 -5.16 -0.80
C ILE A 90 26.79 -5.49 -1.76
N LYS A 91 26.55 -6.35 -2.77
CA LYS A 91 27.57 -6.71 -3.76
C LYS A 91 27.99 -5.53 -4.63
N ASP A 92 27.04 -4.66 -4.96
CA ASP A 92 27.27 -3.50 -5.83
C ASP A 92 27.99 -2.36 -5.09
N LEU A 93 27.85 -2.28 -3.76
CA LEU A 93 28.55 -1.32 -2.91
C LEU A 93 29.99 -1.73 -2.58
N HIS A 94 30.27 -3.04 -2.58
CA HIS A 94 31.56 -3.56 -2.18
C HIS A 94 32.71 -2.95 -3.00
N SER A 95 33.75 -2.52 -2.30
CA SER A 95 34.98 -1.98 -2.87
C SER A 95 36.20 -2.60 -2.20
N ASP A 96 37.36 -2.56 -2.87
CA ASP A 96 38.61 -3.09 -2.30
C ASP A 96 39.03 -2.39 -0.98
N ASP A 97 38.48 -1.20 -0.72
CA ASP A 97 38.75 -0.37 0.45
C ASP A 97 37.72 -0.52 1.58
N SER A 98 36.63 -1.29 1.37
CA SER A 98 35.55 -1.46 2.36
C SER A 98 35.54 -2.85 3.00
N THR A 99 35.12 -2.92 4.26
CA THR A 99 34.85 -4.20 4.94
C THR A 99 33.41 -4.64 4.71
N PRO A 100 33.12 -5.96 4.77
CA PRO A 100 31.74 -6.45 4.66
C PRO A 100 30.76 -5.78 5.62
N GLU A 101 31.18 -5.45 6.85
CA GLU A 101 30.33 -4.76 7.82
C GLU A 101 30.05 -3.30 7.46
N GLN A 102 30.95 -2.64 6.72
CA GLN A 102 30.72 -1.29 6.20
C GLN A 102 29.70 -1.35 5.06
N ASP A 103 29.87 -2.29 4.13
CA ASP A 103 28.96 -2.49 3.01
C ASP A 103 27.54 -2.83 3.48
N GLU A 104 27.41 -3.70 4.50
CA GLU A 104 26.11 -4.05 5.09
C GLU A 104 25.42 -2.84 5.71
N ARG A 105 26.15 -2.00 6.47
CA ARG A 105 25.59 -0.80 7.10
C ARG A 105 25.15 0.22 6.06
N GLU A 106 25.95 0.42 5.02
CA GLU A 106 25.61 1.34 3.93
C GLU A 106 24.40 0.83 3.15
N ALA A 107 24.35 -0.46 2.83
CA ALA A 107 23.20 -1.09 2.18
C ALA A 107 21.93 -0.96 3.01
N ASP A 108 22.00 -1.16 4.33
CA ASP A 108 20.85 -1.01 5.24
C ASP A 108 20.30 0.41 5.22
N MET A 109 21.18 1.43 5.25
CA MET A 109 20.78 2.83 5.19
C MET A 109 20.15 3.20 3.84
N LEU A 110 20.80 2.81 2.74
CA LEU A 110 20.29 3.05 1.39
C LEU A 110 18.95 2.36 1.16
N TYR A 111 18.79 1.14 1.66
CA TYR A 111 17.53 0.41 1.53
C TYR A 111 16.42 1.05 2.37
N ALA A 112 16.72 1.55 3.57
CA ALA A 112 15.75 2.29 4.37
C ALA A 112 15.28 3.57 3.67
N GLU A 113 16.20 4.35 3.08
CA GLU A 113 15.88 5.55 2.29
C GLU A 113 15.00 5.20 1.08
N PHE A 114 15.44 4.22 0.28
CA PHE A 114 14.69 3.71 -0.87
C PHE A 114 13.26 3.29 -0.49
N ALA A 115 13.09 2.56 0.62
CA ALA A 115 11.79 2.09 1.06
C ALA A 115 10.85 3.24 1.45
N MET A 116 11.38 4.30 2.09
CA MET A 116 10.60 5.49 2.45
C MET A 116 10.22 6.32 1.21
N ASP A 117 11.15 6.49 0.28
CA ASP A 117 10.89 7.16 -1.00
C ASP A 117 9.83 6.41 -1.80
N PHE A 118 9.95 5.09 -1.88
CA PHE A 118 8.95 4.25 -2.55
C PHE A 118 7.59 4.35 -1.88
N ALA A 119 7.51 4.36 -0.54
CA ALA A 119 6.24 4.56 0.16
C ALA A 119 5.60 5.91 -0.19
N THR A 120 6.42 6.97 -0.32
CA THR A 120 5.96 8.30 -0.75
C THR A 120 5.39 8.27 -2.17
N LEU A 121 6.09 7.64 -3.11
CA LEU A 121 5.62 7.47 -4.48
C LEU A 121 4.35 6.62 -4.56
N ALA A 122 4.25 5.56 -3.75
CA ALA A 122 3.07 4.70 -3.69
C ALA A 122 1.83 5.45 -3.18
N MET A 123 1.99 6.34 -2.19
CA MET A 123 0.90 7.22 -1.72
C MET A 123 0.42 8.16 -2.83
N GLN A 124 1.33 8.76 -3.61
CA GLN A 124 0.98 9.61 -4.74
C GLN A 124 0.24 8.82 -5.84
N GLN A 125 0.70 7.60 -6.15
CA GLN A 125 0.02 6.73 -7.09
C GLN A 125 -1.38 6.33 -6.61
N ALA A 126 -1.54 6.07 -5.30
CA ALA A 126 -2.83 5.76 -4.69
C ALA A 126 -3.80 6.95 -4.80
N LEU A 127 -3.32 8.18 -4.57
CA LEU A 127 -4.12 9.40 -4.74
C LEU A 127 -4.61 9.56 -6.17
N ILE A 128 -3.72 9.46 -7.17
CA ILE A 128 -4.08 9.55 -8.59
C ILE A 128 -5.13 8.48 -8.94
N SER A 129 -4.94 7.25 -8.46
CA SER A 129 -5.85 6.13 -8.73
C SER A 129 -7.23 6.34 -8.10
N ALA A 130 -7.27 6.83 -6.86
CA ALA A 130 -8.52 7.11 -6.14
C ALA A 130 -9.29 8.26 -6.80
N LEU A 131 -8.62 9.37 -7.16
CA LEU A 131 -9.25 10.48 -7.85
C LEU A 131 -9.79 10.07 -9.22
N THR A 132 -9.01 9.29 -10.00
CA THR A 132 -9.46 8.74 -11.29
C THR A 132 -10.70 7.85 -11.13
N ALA A 133 -10.79 7.08 -10.04
CA ALA A 133 -11.95 6.23 -9.78
C ALA A 133 -13.19 7.05 -9.38
N LEU A 134 -13.01 8.10 -8.56
CA LEU A 134 -14.10 8.98 -8.13
C LEU A 134 -14.66 9.81 -9.29
N ASP A 135 -13.78 10.34 -10.15
CA ASP A 135 -14.14 11.10 -11.35
C ASP A 135 -15.07 10.28 -12.27
N ARG A 136 -14.69 9.03 -12.56
CA ARG A 136 -15.49 8.10 -13.37
C ARG A 136 -16.79 7.63 -12.71
N GLN A 137 -16.85 7.61 -11.36
CA GLN A 137 -18.10 7.33 -10.66
C GLN A 137 -19.09 8.49 -10.81
N GLY A 138 -18.61 9.74 -10.73
CA GLY A 138 -19.44 10.93 -10.94
C GLY A 138 -20.05 11.00 -12.35
N GLU A 139 -19.29 10.67 -13.39
CA GLU A 139 -19.79 10.62 -14.77
C GLU A 139 -20.92 9.59 -14.97
N ALA A 140 -20.87 8.46 -14.26
CA ALA A 140 -21.89 7.41 -14.34
C ALA A 140 -23.18 7.78 -13.59
N GLU A 141 -23.11 8.62 -12.55
CA GLU A 141 -24.27 9.13 -11.83
C GLU A 141 -24.96 10.29 -12.59
N ASP A 142 -24.19 11.11 -13.29
CA ASP A 142 -24.69 12.27 -14.07
C ASP A 142 -25.34 11.87 -15.42
N THR A 143 -25.02 10.66 -15.91
CA THR A 143 -25.65 10.06 -17.10
C THR A 143 -26.89 9.21 -16.78
N GLY A 144 -27.35 9.22 -15.52
CA GLY A 144 -28.63 8.65 -15.12
C GLY A 144 -29.79 9.31 -15.85
N VAL A 145 -30.35 8.60 -16.83
CA VAL A 145 -31.58 8.95 -17.56
C VAL A 145 -32.65 9.43 -16.57
N PRO A 146 -33.27 10.61 -16.76
CA PRO A 146 -34.33 11.07 -15.88
C PRO A 146 -35.50 10.09 -15.97
N GLU A 147 -35.93 9.56 -14.82
CA GLU A 147 -37.22 8.87 -14.71
C GLU A 147 -38.29 9.83 -15.22
N GLU A 148 -38.81 9.58 -16.42
CA GLU A 148 -39.99 10.27 -16.94
C GLU A 148 -41.16 9.99 -15.98
N GLN A 149 -41.41 10.98 -15.13
CA GLN A 149 -42.71 11.18 -14.51
C GLN A 149 -43.73 11.48 -15.62
N ASN A 150 -44.41 10.44 -16.11
CA ASN A 150 -45.67 10.61 -16.84
C ASN A 150 -46.84 10.21 -15.93
N LYS A 151 -47.19 11.14 -15.04
CA LYS A 151 -48.58 11.50 -14.74
C LYS A 151 -48.88 12.68 -15.68
N GLU A 152 -49.96 12.78 -16.44
CA GLU A 152 -51.36 12.53 -16.09
C GLU A 152 -52.23 12.69 -17.35
N GLU A 153 -53.45 12.14 -17.27
CA GLU A 153 -54.69 12.65 -17.92
C GLU A 153 -54.78 12.56 -19.46
N THR A 154 -55.76 11.89 -20.06
CA THR A 154 -57.20 12.16 -19.98
C THR A 154 -57.92 11.19 -20.93
N GLY A 155 -59.17 10.82 -20.62
CA GLY A 155 -59.82 9.66 -21.21
C GLY A 155 -60.46 9.83 -22.59
N CYS A 156 -61.03 8.72 -23.09
CA CYS A 156 -62.26 8.77 -23.87
C CYS A 156 -63.07 7.47 -23.73
N LYS A 157 -64.36 7.66 -23.41
CA LYS A 157 -65.45 6.69 -23.27
C LYS A 157 -65.72 6.00 -24.63
N LYS A 158 -66.18 4.76 -24.69
CA LYS A 158 -67.55 4.29 -24.42
C LYS A 158 -67.55 2.76 -24.38
#